data_AF-A0AA39JSI6-F1
#
_entry.id   AF-A0AA39JSI6-F1
#
_cell.length_a   1.000
_cell.length_b   1.000
_cell.length_c   1.000
_cell.angle_alpha   90.00
_cell.angle_beta   90.00
_cell.angle_gamma   90.00
#
_symmetry.space_group_name_H-M   'P 1'
#
loop_
_entity.id
_entity.type
_entity.pdbx_description
1 polymer ?
#
loop_
_entity_poly.entity_id
_entity_poly.type
_entity_poly.pdbx_seq_one_letter_code
_entity_poly.pdbx_strand_id
1 'polypeptide(L)'
;MDLNELLAALRIPIPIQFPTDLTPSLLLAILECFLSSRLPLSARIRQAAVSKSPARRAEALNARVQCMKIFLGVLETDILKNDDMGLSGVDPRKLAAGEYAEVTLVAEALCWVGQQVGLIRTERDAYSPSTMTTTTLTSSLLPTGASVAESNTSISNITATPELSPRTPPRCIHEVPSPLALSLPLFNEEQAWETSVRVPVRYTGTIGPVDQDWEVESFESSRTHWSMQSHSSSNQSALYDSDYGEEHLRTVSLLKERARLLSEIARAQRKGPA
;
A
#
# COMPACT_ATOMS: atom_id res chain seq x y z
N MET A 1 -22.94 -2.40 7.60
CA MET A 1 -21.81 -2.22 6.66
C MET A 1 -21.76 -3.45 5.80
N ASP A 2 -22.03 -3.27 4.52
CA ASP A 2 -22.29 -4.37 3.59
C ASP A 2 -21.00 -4.89 2.98
N LEU A 3 -19.95 -5.00 3.82
CA LEU A 3 -18.64 -5.45 3.38
C LEU A 3 -18.69 -6.91 2.88
N ASN A 4 -19.55 -7.75 3.46
CA ASN A 4 -19.82 -9.08 2.93
C ASN A 4 -20.51 -9.04 1.55
N GLU A 5 -21.37 -8.06 1.29
CA GLU A 5 -21.97 -7.85 -0.04
C GLU A 5 -20.91 -7.41 -1.04
N LEU A 6 -20.01 -6.50 -0.65
CA LEU A 6 -18.86 -6.12 -1.46
C LEU A 6 -17.98 -7.33 -1.82
N LEU A 7 -17.64 -8.16 -0.83
CA LEU A 7 -16.82 -9.35 -1.06
C LEU A 7 -17.53 -10.36 -1.98
N ALA A 8 -18.84 -10.53 -1.83
CA ALA A 8 -19.64 -11.36 -2.73
C ALA A 8 -19.64 -10.80 -4.16
N ALA A 9 -19.79 -9.48 -4.33
CA ALA A 9 -19.75 -8.81 -5.62
C ALA A 9 -18.37 -8.94 -6.30
N LEU A 10 -17.29 -8.89 -5.51
CA LEU A 10 -15.91 -9.11 -5.96
C LEU A 10 -15.56 -10.60 -6.15
N ARG A 11 -16.50 -11.51 -5.92
CA ARG A 11 -16.33 -12.98 -6.02
C ARG A 11 -15.26 -13.53 -5.08
N ILE A 12 -15.14 -12.97 -3.89
CA ILE A 12 -14.27 -13.47 -2.82
C ILE A 12 -15.15 -14.21 -1.79
N PRO A 13 -15.17 -15.57 -1.79
CA PRO A 13 -16.09 -16.35 -0.95
C PRO A 13 -15.53 -16.50 0.48
N ILE A 14 -15.15 -15.39 1.11
CA ILE A 14 -14.63 -15.37 2.47
C ILE A 14 -15.57 -14.50 3.31
N PRO A 15 -16.51 -15.11 4.05
CA PRO A 15 -17.37 -14.35 4.94
C PRO A 15 -16.53 -13.80 6.09
N ILE A 16 -16.67 -12.51 6.35
CA ILE A 16 -16.05 -11.85 7.49
C ILE A 16 -17.12 -11.63 8.57
N GLN A 17 -16.76 -11.90 9.81
CA GLN A 17 -17.64 -11.70 10.96
C GLN A 17 -17.32 -10.38 11.66
N PHE A 18 -16.04 -10.03 11.68
CA PHE A 18 -15.54 -8.83 12.33
C PHE A 18 -14.67 -8.01 11.37
N PRO A 19 -14.59 -6.68 11.51
CA PRO A 19 -13.68 -5.86 10.71
C PRO A 19 -12.24 -6.36 10.78
N THR A 20 -11.78 -6.82 11.95
CA THR A 20 -10.43 -7.37 12.18
C THR A 20 -10.11 -8.62 11.35
N ASP A 21 -11.11 -9.26 10.74
CA ASP A 21 -10.90 -10.37 9.80
C ASP A 21 -10.31 -9.88 8.46
N LEU A 22 -10.32 -8.57 8.19
CA LEU A 22 -9.62 -7.94 7.07
C LEU A 22 -8.10 -8.01 7.28
N THR A 23 -7.54 -9.15 6.91
CA THR A 23 -6.09 -9.32 6.92
C THR A 23 -5.43 -8.46 5.83
N PRO A 24 -4.15 -8.09 5.98
CA PRO A 24 -3.38 -7.40 4.94
C PRO A 24 -3.44 -8.09 3.56
N SER A 25 -3.45 -9.43 3.53
CA SER A 25 -3.57 -10.17 2.28
C SER A 25 -4.95 -10.04 1.63
N LEU A 26 -6.01 -9.98 2.44
CA LEU A 26 -7.38 -9.81 1.95
C LEU A 26 -7.59 -8.38 1.44
N LEU A 27 -7.09 -7.37 2.16
CA LEU A 27 -7.10 -5.97 1.72
C LEU A 27 -6.43 -5.81 0.35
N LEU A 28 -5.25 -6.41 0.15
CA LEU A 28 -4.60 -6.43 -1.15
C LEU A 28 -5.45 -7.11 -2.24
N ALA A 29 -6.08 -8.23 -1.93
CA ALA A 29 -6.90 -8.95 -2.90
C ALA A 29 -8.09 -8.09 -3.36
N ILE A 30 -8.78 -7.42 -2.43
CA ILE A 30 -9.86 -6.49 -2.73
C ILE A 30 -9.36 -5.35 -3.62
N LEU A 31 -8.21 -4.77 -3.30
CA LEU A 31 -7.61 -3.68 -4.08
C LEU A 31 -7.25 -4.12 -5.50
N GLU A 32 -6.62 -5.28 -5.66
CA GLU A 32 -6.30 -5.85 -6.97
C GLU A 32 -7.56 -6.16 -7.79
N CYS A 33 -8.67 -6.54 -7.14
CA CYS A 33 -9.95 -6.69 -7.81
C CYS A 33 -10.49 -5.36 -8.33
N PHE A 34 -10.44 -4.29 -7.54
CA PHE A 34 -10.85 -2.95 -8.00
C PHE A 34 -10.01 -2.45 -9.19
N LEU A 35 -8.70 -2.68 -9.14
CA LEU A 35 -7.79 -2.28 -10.21
C LEU A 35 -7.84 -3.20 -11.43
N SER A 36 -8.54 -4.34 -11.35
CA SER A 36 -8.52 -5.42 -12.35
C SER A 36 -7.10 -5.83 -12.78
N SER A 37 -6.12 -5.60 -11.90
CA SER A 37 -4.70 -5.79 -12.18
C SER A 37 -3.95 -6.04 -10.87
N ARG A 38 -2.81 -6.73 -10.98
CA ARG A 38 -1.97 -7.00 -9.81
C ARG A 38 -1.00 -5.86 -9.57
N LEU A 39 -0.84 -5.49 -8.31
CA LEU A 39 0.15 -4.50 -7.92
C LEU A 39 1.57 -5.02 -8.15
N PRO A 40 2.52 -4.18 -8.59
CA PRO A 40 3.92 -4.58 -8.80
C PRO A 40 4.69 -4.72 -7.47
N LEU A 41 4.20 -5.59 -6.57
CA LEU A 41 4.79 -5.86 -5.27
C LEU A 41 5.86 -6.96 -5.37
N SER A 42 6.97 -6.77 -4.66
CA SER A 42 7.99 -7.82 -4.53
C SER A 42 7.44 -9.07 -3.83
N ALA A 43 7.97 -10.25 -4.19
CA ALA A 43 7.53 -11.52 -3.61
C ALA A 43 7.64 -11.53 -2.08
N ARG A 44 8.65 -10.87 -1.51
CA ARG A 44 8.86 -10.74 -0.07
C ARG A 44 7.71 -10.01 0.64
N ILE A 45 7.20 -8.93 0.04
CA ILE A 45 6.08 -8.16 0.61
C ILE A 45 4.79 -8.99 0.56
N ARG A 46 4.53 -9.66 -0.57
CA ARG A 46 3.35 -10.55 -0.72
C ARG A 46 3.37 -11.70 0.29
N GLN A 47 4.53 -12.34 0.46
CA GLN A 47 4.70 -13.41 1.44
C GLN A 47 4.49 -12.92 2.88
N ALA A 48 4.95 -11.70 3.20
CA ALA A 48 4.76 -11.12 4.53
C ALA A 48 3.29 -10.83 4.86
N ALA A 49 2.48 -10.43 3.87
CA ALA A 49 1.04 -10.22 4.05
C ALA A 49 0.29 -11.51 4.43
N VAL A 50 0.77 -12.68 3.96
CA VAL A 50 0.15 -13.99 4.21
C VAL A 50 0.74 -14.68 5.44
N SER A 51 2.05 -14.59 5.64
CA SER A 51 2.78 -15.39 6.63
C SER A 51 2.56 -14.90 8.05
N LYS A 52 2.05 -15.77 8.94
CA LYS A 52 1.98 -15.56 10.40
C LYS A 52 3.24 -16.05 11.15
N SER A 53 4.33 -16.34 10.43
CA SER A 53 5.49 -17.02 11.01
C SER A 53 6.19 -16.21 12.13
N PRO A 54 6.46 -16.81 13.30
CA PRO A 54 7.09 -16.14 14.43
C PRO A 54 8.62 -15.99 14.27
N ALA A 55 9.26 -16.74 13.37
CA ALA A 55 10.72 -16.87 13.31
C ALA A 55 11.45 -15.59 12.86
N ARG A 56 10.76 -14.64 12.21
CA ARG A 56 11.30 -13.32 11.84
C ARG A 56 10.26 -12.21 12.01
N ARG A 57 9.70 -12.12 13.22
CA ARG A 57 8.58 -11.23 13.54
C ARG A 57 8.81 -9.77 13.14
N ALA A 58 9.97 -9.19 13.45
CA ALA A 58 10.26 -7.79 13.16
C ALA A 58 10.36 -7.49 11.66
N GLU A 59 11.05 -8.35 10.91
CA GLU A 59 11.21 -8.22 9.46
C GLU A 59 9.86 -8.40 8.74
N ALA A 60 9.08 -9.40 9.13
CA ALA A 60 7.75 -9.66 8.61
C ALA A 60 6.79 -8.49 8.89
N LEU A 61 6.86 -7.92 10.10
CA LEU A 61 6.06 -6.75 10.46
C LEU A 61 6.44 -5.55 9.59
N ASN A 62 7.73 -5.25 9.42
CA ASN A 62 8.18 -4.18 8.53
C ASN A 62 7.69 -4.38 7.10
N ALA A 63 7.77 -5.60 6.56
CA ALA A 63 7.26 -5.90 5.22
C ALA A 63 5.74 -5.75 5.11
N ARG A 64 4.97 -6.10 6.15
CA ARG A 64 3.52 -5.84 6.22
C ARG A 64 3.20 -4.35 6.30
N VAL A 65 3.95 -3.58 7.09
CA VAL A 65 3.77 -2.12 7.16
C VAL A 65 4.02 -1.50 5.80
N GLN A 66 5.08 -1.91 5.09
CA GLN A 66 5.33 -1.45 3.72
C GLN A 66 4.20 -1.87 2.77
N CYS A 67 3.67 -3.08 2.92
CA CYS A 67 2.50 -3.53 2.17
C CYS A 67 1.29 -2.61 2.39
N MET A 68 0.99 -2.25 3.64
CA MET A 68 -0.14 -1.40 3.99
C MET A 68 0.06 0.05 3.56
N LYS A 69 1.30 0.56 3.58
CA LYS A 69 1.63 1.86 2.98
C LYS A 69 1.32 1.91 1.50
N ILE A 70 1.74 0.89 0.75
CA ILE A 70 1.48 0.81 -0.69
C ILE A 70 -0.03 0.69 -0.94
N PHE A 71 -0.73 -0.14 -0.17
CA PHE A 71 -2.18 -0.27 -0.24
C PHE A 71 -2.88 1.08 -0.03
N LEU A 72 -2.55 1.81 1.04
CA LEU A 72 -3.16 3.11 1.34
C LEU A 72 -2.87 4.13 0.25
N GLY A 73 -1.61 4.22 -0.19
CA GLY A 73 -1.22 5.13 -1.26
C GLY A 73 -1.98 4.87 -2.55
N VAL A 74 -2.09 3.60 -2.98
CA VAL A 74 -2.84 3.24 -4.19
C VAL A 74 -4.34 3.48 -4.02
N LEU A 75 -4.91 3.14 -2.87
CA LEU A 75 -6.34 3.37 -2.59
C LEU A 75 -6.67 4.87 -2.69
N GLU A 76 -5.82 5.72 -2.11
CA GLU A 76 -5.98 7.17 -2.13
C GLU A 76 -5.78 7.75 -3.55
N THR A 77 -4.69 7.40 -4.23
CA THR A 77 -4.34 8.03 -5.51
C THR A 77 -5.16 7.51 -6.69
N ASP A 78 -5.36 6.19 -6.78
CA ASP A 78 -5.86 5.56 -8.01
C ASP A 78 -7.37 5.35 -7.96
N ILE A 79 -7.92 5.15 -6.77
CA ILE A 79 -9.33 4.81 -6.56
C ILE A 79 -10.11 6.02 -6.05
N LEU A 80 -9.69 6.65 -4.95
CA LEU A 80 -10.43 7.75 -4.32
C LEU A 80 -10.22 9.10 -5.02
N LYS A 81 -9.10 9.32 -5.72
CA LYS A 81 -8.86 10.49 -6.59
C LYS A 81 -9.31 11.84 -5.98
N ASN A 82 -8.92 12.08 -4.72
CA ASN A 82 -9.14 13.30 -3.91
C ASN A 82 -10.42 13.36 -3.04
N ASP A 83 -11.22 12.30 -2.96
CA ASP A 83 -12.28 12.24 -1.95
C ASP A 83 -11.68 12.03 -0.55
N ASP A 84 -11.77 13.04 0.31
CA ASP A 84 -11.19 13.01 1.66
C ASP A 84 -12.05 12.14 2.58
N MET A 85 -11.78 10.83 2.54
CA MET A 85 -12.36 9.84 3.43
C MET A 85 -11.58 9.73 4.76
N GLY A 86 -10.66 10.68 5.05
CA GLY A 86 -9.86 10.66 6.28
C GLY A 86 -8.78 9.57 6.32
N LEU A 87 -8.39 9.01 5.15
CA LEU A 87 -7.32 8.01 5.09
C LEU A 87 -5.93 8.59 5.46
N SER A 88 -5.77 9.91 5.37
CA SER A 88 -4.54 10.62 5.76
C SER A 88 -4.18 10.42 7.23
N GLY A 89 -5.17 10.13 8.09
CA GLY A 89 -4.97 9.84 9.51
C GLY A 89 -4.66 8.37 9.84
N VAL A 90 -4.77 7.46 8.87
CA VAL A 90 -4.65 6.01 9.11
C VAL A 90 -3.19 5.62 9.30
N ASP A 91 -2.84 5.05 10.46
CA ASP A 91 -1.47 4.58 10.70
C ASP A 91 -1.25 3.20 10.04
N PRO A 92 -0.36 3.08 9.02
CA PRO A 92 -0.08 1.82 8.36
C PRO A 92 0.49 0.74 9.31
N ARG A 93 1.09 1.13 10.43
CA ARG A 93 1.62 0.19 11.45
C ARG A 93 0.48 -0.50 12.21
N LYS A 94 -0.47 0.31 12.66
CA LYS A 94 -1.68 -0.16 13.36
C LYS A 94 -2.58 -0.96 12.43
N LEU A 95 -2.75 -0.50 11.19
CA LEU A 95 -3.46 -1.25 10.15
C LEU A 95 -2.79 -2.61 9.86
N ALA A 96 -1.46 -2.64 9.74
CA ALA A 96 -0.72 -3.90 9.55
C ALA A 96 -0.81 -4.86 10.74
N ALA A 97 -1.06 -4.34 11.94
CA ALA A 97 -1.34 -5.13 13.14
C ALA A 97 -2.78 -5.62 13.20
N GLY A 98 -3.68 -5.08 12.36
CA GLY A 98 -5.11 -5.39 12.38
C GLY A 98 -5.85 -4.65 13.49
N GLU A 99 -5.38 -3.46 13.89
CA GLU A 99 -6.04 -2.66 14.92
C GLU A 99 -7.44 -2.24 14.48
N TYR A 100 -8.43 -2.45 15.35
CA TYR A 100 -9.85 -2.32 15.03
C TYR A 100 -10.22 -0.95 14.44
N ALA A 101 -9.69 0.13 15.02
CA ALA A 101 -10.00 1.50 14.58
C ALA A 101 -9.59 1.74 13.13
N GLU A 102 -8.33 1.43 12.79
CA GLU A 102 -7.78 1.62 11.44
C GLU A 102 -8.49 0.72 10.42
N VAL A 103 -8.72 -0.54 10.78
CA VAL A 103 -9.35 -1.51 9.90
C VAL A 103 -10.80 -1.13 9.61
N THR A 104 -11.52 -0.57 10.58
CA THR A 104 -12.90 -0.11 10.39
C THR A 104 -12.97 1.09 9.45
N LEU A 105 -12.06 2.06 9.57
CA LEU A 105 -11.99 3.19 8.65
C LEU A 105 -11.71 2.73 7.21
N VAL A 106 -10.75 1.81 7.03
CA VAL A 106 -10.44 1.26 5.71
C VAL A 106 -11.63 0.45 5.17
N ALA A 107 -12.31 -0.35 6.00
CA ALA A 107 -13.51 -1.09 5.62
C ALA A 107 -14.63 -0.16 5.13
N GLU A 108 -14.85 0.95 5.82
CA GLU A 108 -15.82 1.97 5.44
C GLU A 108 -15.48 2.60 4.09
N ALA A 109 -14.21 2.99 3.89
CA ALA A 109 -13.73 3.52 2.63
C ALA A 109 -13.93 2.51 1.48
N LEU A 110 -13.63 1.22 1.68
CA LEU A 110 -13.84 0.18 0.67
C LEU A 110 -15.33 -0.02 0.35
N CYS A 111 -16.21 0.03 1.35
CA CYS A 111 -17.65 -0.03 1.13
C CYS A 111 -18.14 1.16 0.31
N TRP A 112 -17.67 2.36 0.64
CA TRP A 112 -17.98 3.58 -0.10
C TRP A 112 -17.52 3.48 -1.56
N VAL A 113 -16.30 3.01 -1.82
CA VAL A 113 -15.82 2.73 -3.19
C VAL A 113 -16.73 1.71 -3.88
N GLY A 114 -17.11 0.63 -3.19
CA GLY A 114 -18.04 -0.37 -3.70
C GLY A 114 -19.38 0.21 -4.12
N GLN A 115 -19.91 1.19 -3.39
CA GLN A 115 -21.12 1.91 -3.76
C GLN A 115 -20.91 2.78 -5.01
N GLN A 116 -19.79 3.50 -5.10
CA GLN A 116 -19.48 4.34 -6.26
C GLN A 116 -19.33 3.53 -7.56
N VAL A 117 -18.78 2.32 -7.47
CA VAL A 117 -18.64 1.40 -8.61
C VAL A 117 -19.97 0.69 -8.93
N GLY A 118 -21.00 0.84 -8.08
CA GLY A 118 -22.31 0.19 -8.24
C GLY A 118 -22.30 -1.29 -7.88
N LEU A 119 -21.33 -1.75 -7.08
CA LEU A 119 -21.26 -3.13 -6.58
C LEU A 119 -22.17 -3.37 -5.38
N ILE A 120 -22.36 -2.35 -4.53
CA ILE A 120 -23.22 -2.40 -3.35
C ILE A 120 -24.42 -1.50 -3.61
N ARG A 121 -25.63 -2.00 -3.34
CA ARG A 121 -26.84 -1.18 -3.44
C ARG A 121 -27.00 -0.36 -2.17
N THR A 122 -26.86 0.96 -2.28
CA THR A 122 -27.26 1.86 -1.18
C THR A 122 -28.78 1.85 -1.10
N GLU A 123 -29.36 1.31 -0.03
CA GLU A 123 -30.83 1.25 0.18
C GLU A 123 -31.57 2.60 0.07
N ARG A 124 -30.85 3.73 -0.04
CA ARG A 124 -31.44 5.04 -0.29
C ARG A 124 -32.25 5.13 -1.59
N ASP A 125 -32.02 4.24 -2.55
CA ASP A 125 -32.80 4.20 -3.79
C ASP A 125 -34.15 3.47 -3.65
N ALA A 126 -34.43 2.85 -2.50
CA ALA A 126 -35.72 2.18 -2.25
C ALA A 126 -36.86 3.16 -1.92
N TYR A 127 -36.58 4.46 -1.73
CA TYR A 127 -37.57 5.51 -1.51
C TYR A 127 -37.72 6.45 -2.71
N SER A 128 -37.74 5.91 -3.93
CA SER A 128 -38.64 6.50 -4.93
C SER A 128 -40.04 5.95 -4.66
N PRO A 129 -40.94 6.69 -3.95
CA PRO A 129 -42.34 6.35 -4.02
C PRO A 129 -42.70 6.46 -5.50
N SER A 130 -42.95 5.32 -6.12
CA SER A 130 -43.74 5.29 -7.34
C SER A 130 -45.06 5.94 -6.97
N THR A 131 -45.16 7.25 -7.20
CA THR A 131 -46.41 7.96 -7.39
C THR A 131 -47.10 7.21 -8.50
N MET A 132 -47.99 6.29 -8.12
CA MET A 132 -48.91 5.65 -9.05
C MET A 132 -49.68 6.78 -9.72
N THR A 133 -49.29 7.08 -10.96
CA THR A 133 -50.13 7.80 -11.90
C THR A 133 -51.31 6.87 -12.17
N THR A 134 -52.35 7.00 -11.36
CA THR A 134 -53.64 6.38 -11.64
C THR A 134 -54.27 7.23 -12.74
N THR A 135 -53.93 6.89 -13.98
CA THR A 135 -54.55 7.46 -15.17
C THR A 135 -55.97 6.88 -15.26
N THR A 136 -56.93 7.60 -14.67
CA THR A 136 -58.34 7.32 -14.88
C THR A 136 -58.69 7.65 -16.33
N LEU A 137 -58.98 6.59 -17.08
CA LEU A 137 -59.59 6.61 -18.40
C LEU A 137 -60.88 7.43 -18.37
N THR A 138 -60.94 8.50 -19.17
CA THR A 138 -62.20 9.06 -19.63
C THR A 138 -62.10 9.33 -21.12
N SER A 139 -62.88 8.56 -21.87
CA SER A 139 -63.03 8.61 -23.31
C SER A 139 -63.71 9.90 -23.78
N SER A 140 -63.16 10.55 -24.82
CA SER A 140 -63.97 11.31 -25.79
C SER A 140 -63.22 11.51 -27.13
N LEU A 141 -63.61 10.71 -28.11
CA LEU A 141 -63.94 11.04 -29.50
C LEU A 141 -63.16 12.16 -30.26
N LEU A 142 -62.33 11.69 -31.22
CA LEU A 142 -62.17 12.13 -32.65
C LEU A 142 -61.68 13.57 -33.00
N PRO A 143 -61.25 13.86 -34.25
CA PRO A 143 -60.27 13.16 -35.09
C PRO A 143 -59.30 14.10 -35.86
N THR A 144 -58.40 13.50 -36.65
CA THR A 144 -57.81 14.03 -37.91
C THR A 144 -56.60 14.96 -37.82
N GLY A 145 -55.49 14.51 -38.42
CA GLY A 145 -54.36 15.36 -38.79
C GLY A 145 -53.17 14.55 -39.30
N ALA A 146 -53.12 14.31 -40.61
CA ALA A 146 -52.06 13.62 -41.33
C ALA A 146 -50.72 14.40 -41.33
N SER A 147 -49.60 13.68 -41.33
CA SER A 147 -48.32 13.98 -42.03
C SER A 147 -47.28 12.96 -41.53
N VAL A 148 -46.97 11.88 -42.26
CA VAL A 148 -45.89 11.81 -43.27
C VAL A 148 -44.63 12.55 -42.83
N ALA A 149 -43.62 11.80 -42.40
CA ALA A 149 -42.21 11.99 -42.78
C ALA A 149 -41.41 10.79 -42.28
N GLU A 150 -41.08 9.91 -43.22
CA GLU A 150 -40.04 8.90 -43.10
C GLU A 150 -38.70 9.61 -42.86
N SER A 151 -37.88 9.09 -41.96
CA SER A 151 -36.47 9.49 -41.86
C SER A 151 -35.62 8.25 -41.66
N ASN A 152 -35.15 7.75 -42.81
CA ASN A 152 -34.09 6.78 -42.96
C ASN A 152 -32.75 7.53 -42.90
N THR A 153 -31.90 7.20 -41.93
CA THR A 153 -30.46 7.53 -41.96
C THR A 153 -29.70 6.26 -41.58
N SER A 154 -29.42 5.40 -42.56
CA SER A 154 -28.22 5.39 -43.40
C SER A 154 -26.98 4.90 -42.64
N ILE A 155 -26.66 3.64 -42.94
CA ILE A 155 -25.49 2.87 -42.52
C ILE A 155 -24.29 3.35 -43.34
N SER A 156 -23.31 3.96 -42.69
CA SER A 156 -22.02 4.27 -43.31
C SER A 156 -21.06 3.10 -43.09
N ASN A 157 -20.91 2.29 -44.13
CA ASN A 157 -19.85 1.29 -44.25
C ASN A 157 -18.50 1.99 -44.43
N ILE A 158 -17.63 1.89 -43.44
CA ILE A 158 -16.20 2.22 -43.58
C ILE A 158 -15.46 1.02 -44.16
N THR A 159 -15.26 1.06 -45.47
CA THR A 159 -14.33 0.19 -46.19
C THR A 159 -12.90 0.64 -45.88
N ALA A 160 -12.25 -0.02 -44.92
CA ALA A 160 -10.82 0.13 -44.67
C ALA A 160 -10.04 -0.83 -45.58
N THR A 161 -9.29 -0.25 -46.50
CA THR A 161 -8.24 -0.88 -47.32
C THR A 161 -7.15 -1.52 -46.45
N PRO A 162 -6.75 -2.78 -46.68
CA PRO A 162 -5.58 -3.36 -46.05
C PRO A 162 -4.31 -2.95 -46.84
N GLU A 163 -3.55 -2.02 -46.28
CA GLU A 163 -2.20 -1.72 -46.76
C GLU A 163 -1.25 -2.81 -46.25
N LEU A 164 -0.76 -3.64 -47.17
CA LEU A 164 0.23 -4.69 -46.93
C LEU A 164 1.60 -4.05 -46.66
N SER A 165 1.87 -3.74 -45.39
CA SER A 165 3.22 -3.43 -44.93
C SER A 165 4.00 -4.73 -44.68
N PRO A 166 5.22 -4.91 -45.24
CA PRO A 166 5.99 -6.13 -45.09
C PRO A 166 6.40 -6.34 -43.62
N ARG A 167 5.85 -7.41 -43.05
CA ARG A 167 6.03 -7.88 -41.68
C ARG A 167 7.49 -8.32 -41.48
N THR A 168 8.27 -7.54 -40.73
CA THR A 168 9.58 -7.99 -40.23
C THR A 168 9.38 -9.05 -39.13
N PRO A 169 10.21 -10.11 -39.12
CA PRO A 169 10.10 -11.16 -38.11
C PRO A 169 10.46 -10.63 -36.71
N PRO A 170 9.87 -11.18 -35.63
CA PRO A 170 10.15 -10.77 -34.27
C PRO A 170 11.63 -11.01 -33.93
N ARG A 171 12.33 -9.94 -33.53
CA ARG A 171 13.73 -9.99 -33.11
C ARG A 171 13.82 -10.51 -31.68
N CYS A 172 14.71 -11.47 -31.43
CA CYS A 172 14.95 -11.98 -30.09
C CYS A 172 15.72 -10.95 -29.25
N ILE A 173 15.51 -10.95 -27.93
CA ILE A 173 16.10 -10.04 -26.91
C ILE A 173 17.64 -10.02 -26.81
N HIS A 174 18.36 -10.70 -27.70
CA HIS A 174 19.83 -10.70 -27.79
C HIS A 174 20.37 -9.73 -28.86
N GLU A 175 19.51 -9.15 -29.69
CA GLU A 175 19.89 -8.20 -30.75
C GLU A 175 19.78 -6.73 -30.30
N VAL A 176 20.32 -6.39 -29.14
CA VAL A 176 20.53 -4.97 -28.78
C VAL A 176 21.86 -4.55 -29.41
N PRO A 177 21.89 -3.57 -30.34
CA PRO A 177 23.15 -3.04 -30.85
C PRO A 177 23.94 -2.47 -29.68
N SER A 178 25.19 -2.93 -29.52
CA SER A 178 26.11 -2.38 -28.53
C SER A 178 26.13 -0.85 -28.65
N PRO A 179 25.92 -0.10 -27.55
CA PRO A 179 26.02 1.34 -27.60
C PRO A 179 27.45 1.70 -28.00
N LEU A 180 27.58 2.25 -29.20
CA LEU A 180 28.82 2.82 -29.70
C LEU A 180 29.31 3.85 -28.67
N ALA A 181 30.56 3.69 -28.27
CA ALA A 181 31.28 4.58 -27.37
C ALA A 181 31.21 6.02 -27.90
N LEU A 182 30.41 6.84 -27.24
CA LEU A 182 30.43 8.29 -27.43
C LEU A 182 31.65 8.84 -26.69
N SER A 183 32.71 9.06 -27.45
CA SER A 183 33.77 10.01 -27.11
C SER A 183 33.16 11.42 -27.09
N LEU A 184 33.14 12.07 -25.93
CA LEU A 184 32.89 13.50 -25.79
C LEU A 184 34.02 14.17 -25.01
N PRO A 185 34.21 15.48 -25.20
CA PRO A 185 35.50 16.12 -25.08
C PRO A 185 35.77 16.69 -23.70
N LEU A 186 37.07 16.88 -23.51
CA LEU A 186 37.76 17.55 -22.43
C LEU A 186 37.20 18.97 -22.22
N PHE A 187 36.55 19.20 -21.09
CA PHE A 187 36.38 20.52 -20.50
C PHE A 187 36.80 20.44 -19.03
N ASN A 188 37.92 21.12 -18.74
CA ASN A 188 38.36 21.48 -17.40
C ASN A 188 37.43 22.58 -16.88
N GLU A 189 36.85 22.42 -15.69
CA GLU A 189 36.77 23.51 -14.72
C GLU A 189 36.52 22.96 -13.31
N GLU A 190 37.24 23.52 -12.35
CA GLU A 190 37.37 23.11 -10.95
C GLU A 190 36.04 23.21 -10.17
N GLN A 191 35.62 22.12 -9.51
CA GLN A 191 35.12 22.20 -8.14
C GLN A 191 35.15 20.85 -7.42
N ALA A 192 35.47 20.95 -6.14
CA ALA A 192 35.94 19.92 -5.24
C ALA A 192 34.86 18.90 -4.83
N TRP A 193 35.36 17.87 -4.11
CA TRP A 193 34.70 16.84 -3.30
C TRP A 193 33.85 15.78 -4.03
N GLU A 194 34.49 14.68 -4.45
CA GLU A 194 34.14 13.30 -4.05
C GLU A 194 34.98 12.32 -4.86
N THR A 195 36.05 11.83 -4.24
CA THR A 195 36.80 10.67 -4.72
C THR A 195 35.91 9.43 -4.62
N SER A 196 35.07 9.23 -5.63
CA SER A 196 34.38 7.96 -5.89
C SER A 196 35.42 6.91 -6.30
N VAL A 197 36.09 6.32 -5.32
CA VAL A 197 36.97 5.15 -5.49
C VAL A 197 36.08 3.97 -5.90
N ARG A 198 35.98 3.73 -7.21
CA ARG A 198 35.39 2.49 -7.72
C ARG A 198 36.33 1.33 -7.39
N VAL A 199 35.97 0.53 -6.40
CA VAL A 199 36.73 -0.66 -6.00
C VAL A 199 36.63 -1.70 -7.12
N PRO A 200 37.76 -2.20 -7.67
CA PRO A 200 37.76 -3.21 -8.73
C PRO A 200 37.14 -4.53 -8.24
N VAL A 201 36.09 -5.00 -8.91
CA VAL A 201 35.47 -6.30 -8.63
C VAL A 201 36.42 -7.41 -9.10
N ARG A 202 36.97 -8.18 -8.15
CA ARG A 202 37.82 -9.35 -8.43
C ARG A 202 36.94 -10.56 -8.73
N TYR A 203 37.04 -11.11 -9.94
CA TYR A 203 36.25 -12.27 -10.39
C TYR A 203 36.97 -13.62 -10.21
N THR A 204 38.15 -13.63 -9.61
CA THR A 204 38.94 -14.86 -9.47
C THR A 204 39.58 -14.94 -8.09
N GLY A 205 39.23 -15.98 -7.34
CA GLY A 205 39.94 -16.41 -6.14
C GLY A 205 39.20 -16.11 -4.84
N THR A 206 39.00 -17.18 -4.07
CA THR A 206 38.38 -17.29 -2.74
C THR A 206 38.53 -16.07 -1.82
N ILE A 207 37.42 -15.71 -1.14
CA ILE A 207 37.34 -14.69 -0.09
C ILE A 207 38.34 -15.07 1.02
N GLY A 208 39.48 -14.37 1.06
CA GLY A 208 40.45 -14.52 2.15
C GLY A 208 39.89 -13.93 3.43
N PRO A 209 40.27 -14.44 4.61
CA PRO A 209 39.89 -13.86 5.90
C PRO A 209 40.73 -12.61 6.14
N VAL A 210 40.35 -11.47 5.55
CA VAL A 210 41.06 -10.21 5.76
C VAL A 210 40.06 -9.06 5.88
N ASP A 211 40.05 -8.50 7.09
CA ASP A 211 39.55 -7.21 7.56
C ASP A 211 38.05 -7.04 7.82
N GLN A 212 37.59 -7.62 8.92
CA GLN A 212 36.22 -7.44 9.46
C GLN A 212 36.00 -6.10 10.17
N ASP A 213 37.06 -5.42 10.63
CA ASP A 213 36.86 -4.30 11.56
C ASP A 213 36.59 -2.97 10.85
N TRP A 214 37.21 -2.69 9.69
CA TRP A 214 36.95 -1.44 8.96
C TRP A 214 35.56 -1.44 8.30
N GLU A 215 35.08 -2.59 7.83
CA GLU A 215 33.75 -2.70 7.23
C GLU A 215 32.67 -2.55 8.32
N VAL A 216 32.90 -3.13 9.50
CA VAL A 216 32.00 -2.98 10.66
C VAL A 216 31.99 -1.54 11.16
N GLU A 217 33.14 -0.86 11.29
CA GLU A 217 33.18 0.55 11.68
C GLU A 217 32.48 1.47 10.65
N SER A 218 32.61 1.18 9.36
CA SER A 218 31.92 1.94 8.31
C SER A 218 30.39 1.72 8.37
N PHE A 219 29.97 0.50 8.68
CA PHE A 219 28.56 0.14 8.83
C PHE A 219 27.93 0.75 10.10
N GLU A 220 28.68 0.80 11.21
CA GLU A 220 28.23 1.44 12.45
C GLU A 220 28.23 2.97 12.35
N SER A 221 29.22 3.57 11.67
CA SER A 221 29.25 5.01 11.38
C SER A 221 28.09 5.47 10.48
N SER A 222 27.60 4.58 9.62
CA SER A 222 26.42 4.88 8.78
C SER A 222 25.11 4.91 9.57
N ARG A 223 25.03 4.24 10.73
CA ARG A 223 23.83 4.25 11.59
C ARG A 223 23.68 5.51 12.43
N THR A 224 24.78 6.13 12.84
CA THR A 224 24.75 7.34 13.68
C THR A 224 24.33 8.57 12.89
N HIS A 225 24.66 8.64 11.59
CA HIS A 225 24.26 9.74 10.70
C HIS A 225 22.73 9.89 10.57
N TRP A 226 21.98 8.79 10.50
CA TRP A 226 20.50 8.84 10.40
C TRP A 226 19.82 9.19 11.74
N SER A 227 20.51 9.00 12.87
CA SER A 227 19.97 9.32 14.18
C SER A 227 20.02 10.82 14.50
N MET A 228 20.91 11.60 13.86
CA MET A 228 21.00 13.04 14.12
C MET A 228 20.21 13.90 13.12
N GLN A 229 19.88 13.38 11.93
CA GLN A 229 19.09 14.12 10.93
C GLN A 229 17.59 14.20 11.24
N SER A 230 17.12 13.56 12.32
CA SER A 230 15.71 13.61 12.75
C SER A 230 15.37 14.77 13.70
N HIS A 231 16.30 15.69 13.95
CA HIS A 231 16.09 16.83 14.86
C HIS A 231 16.40 18.17 14.19
N SER A 232 15.74 18.49 13.07
CA SER A 232 15.63 19.88 12.60
C SER A 232 14.53 20.02 11.56
N SER A 233 13.30 20.14 12.03
CA SER A 233 12.22 20.89 11.35
C SER A 233 11.08 21.07 12.34
N SER A 234 10.78 22.33 12.63
CA SER A 234 9.96 22.82 13.72
C SER A 234 8.48 22.95 13.36
N ASN A 235 7.65 22.85 14.41
CA ASN A 235 6.36 23.54 14.60
C ASN A 235 5.13 22.98 13.87
N GLN A 236 4.57 21.90 14.42
CA GLN A 236 3.13 21.79 14.71
C GLN A 236 2.84 20.54 15.54
N SER A 237 1.81 20.63 16.37
CA SER A 237 1.26 19.56 17.22
C SER A 237 1.84 19.45 18.64
N ALA A 238 1.63 20.53 19.40
CA ALA A 238 1.11 20.35 20.75
C ALA A 238 -0.30 19.73 20.62
N LEU A 239 -0.66 18.82 21.54
CA LEU A 239 -2.01 18.29 21.80
C LEU A 239 -2.30 16.82 21.40
N TYR A 240 -1.37 15.89 21.65
CA TYR A 240 -1.73 14.52 22.06
C TYR A 240 -0.72 14.02 23.10
N ASP A 241 -0.82 14.58 24.29
CA ASP A 241 -0.28 13.99 25.51
C ASP A 241 -1.22 12.85 25.93
N SER A 242 -0.91 11.64 25.46
CA SER A 242 -1.70 10.43 25.71
C SER A 242 -0.89 9.51 26.61
N ASP A 243 -1.22 9.57 27.90
CA ASP A 243 -1.23 8.59 29.02
C ASP A 243 -0.38 7.28 28.94
N TYR A 244 -0.08 6.77 27.76
CA TYR A 244 0.73 5.56 27.53
C TYR A 244 2.23 5.74 27.83
N GLY A 245 2.73 6.99 27.89
CA GLY A 245 4.11 7.26 28.28
C GLY A 245 4.38 6.89 29.74
N GLU A 246 3.40 7.13 30.62
CA GLU A 246 3.58 6.97 32.07
C GLU A 246 3.60 5.50 32.50
N GLU A 247 2.74 4.65 31.93
CA GLU A 247 2.76 3.20 32.18
C GLU A 247 4.07 2.54 31.73
N HIS A 248 4.61 2.95 30.57
CA HIS A 248 5.87 2.41 30.07
C HIS A 248 7.04 2.80 30.99
N LEU A 249 7.09 4.07 31.43
CA LEU A 249 8.09 4.56 32.37
C LEU A 249 8.00 3.87 33.73
N ARG A 250 6.77 3.63 34.22
CA ARG A 250 6.52 2.87 35.46
C ARG A 250 7.04 1.44 35.36
N THR A 251 6.80 0.77 34.23
CA THR A 251 7.27 -0.59 33.98
C THR A 251 8.80 -0.66 33.98
N VAL A 252 9.46 0.28 33.30
CA VAL A 252 10.93 0.37 33.28
C VAL A 252 11.50 0.64 34.68
N SER A 253 10.84 1.50 35.48
CA SER A 253 11.25 1.78 36.86
C SER A 253 11.18 0.53 37.75
N LEU A 254 10.09 -0.23 37.66
CA LEU A 254 9.93 -1.51 38.38
C LEU A 254 10.99 -2.55 37.99
N LEU A 255 11.32 -2.65 36.70
CA LEU A 255 12.36 -3.56 36.22
C LEU A 255 13.75 -3.18 36.75
N LYS A 256 14.06 -1.87 36.83
CA LYS A 256 15.31 -1.38 37.42
C LYS A 256 15.40 -1.71 38.91
N GLU A 257 14.33 -1.48 39.68
CA GLU A 257 14.35 -1.78 41.11
C GLU A 257 14.46 -3.29 41.37
N ARG A 258 13.79 -4.11 40.56
CA ARG A 258 13.94 -5.57 40.62
C ARG A 258 15.39 -6.01 40.38
N ALA A 259 16.04 -5.44 39.36
CA ALA A 259 17.45 -5.75 39.07
C ALA A 259 18.38 -5.33 40.23
N ARG A 260 18.10 -4.19 40.87
CA ARG A 260 18.83 -3.70 42.04
C ARG A 260 18.73 -4.67 43.22
N LEU A 261 17.52 -5.09 43.57
CA LEU A 261 17.26 -6.01 44.68
C LEU A 261 17.88 -7.40 44.44
N LEU A 262 17.77 -7.93 43.21
CA LEU A 262 18.41 -9.21 42.87
C LEU A 262 19.93 -9.14 43.02
N SER A 263 20.53 -7.99 42.69
CA SER A 263 21.97 -7.76 42.88
C SER A 263 22.36 -7.71 44.36
N GLU A 264 21.55 -7.11 45.21
CA GLU A 264 21.75 -7.10 46.66
C GLU A 264 21.63 -8.51 47.26
N ILE A 265 20.61 -9.29 46.86
CA ILE A 265 20.42 -10.68 47.29
C ILE A 265 21.63 -11.54 46.88
N ALA A 266 22.07 -11.43 45.62
CA ALA A 266 23.25 -12.15 45.13
C ALA A 266 24.54 -11.77 45.88
N ARG A 267 24.63 -10.54 46.38
CA ARG A 267 25.75 -10.10 47.22
C ARG A 267 25.65 -10.65 48.65
N ALA A 268 24.44 -10.71 49.21
CA ALA A 268 24.19 -11.26 50.54
C ALA A 268 24.43 -12.78 50.58
N GLN A 269 24.02 -13.53 49.55
CA GLN A 269 24.26 -14.97 49.48
C GLN A 269 25.74 -15.34 49.35
N ARG A 270 26.55 -14.50 48.68
CA ARG A 270 28.01 -14.67 48.66
C ARG A 270 28.68 -14.38 50.00
N LYS A 271 27.97 -13.73 50.92
CA LYS A 271 28.40 -13.43 52.28
C LYS A 271 27.77 -14.41 53.29
N GLY A 272 27.54 -15.65 52.86
CA GLY A 272 27.08 -16.74 53.73
C GLY A 272 28.06 -17.01 54.88
N PRO A 273 27.56 -17.59 55.98
CA PRO A 273 28.28 -17.67 57.26
C PRO A 273 29.54 -18.52 57.13
N ALA A 274 30.67 -17.97 57.60
CA ALA A 274 31.90 -18.70 57.84
C ALA A 274 31.74 -19.68 59.02
#